data_AF-A0A7W4YEZ3-F1
#
_entry.id   AF-A0A7W4YEZ3-F1
#
_cell.length_a   1.000
_cell.length_b   1.000
_cell.length_c   1.000
_cell.angle_alpha   90.00
_cell.angle_beta   90.00
_cell.angle_gamma   90.00
#
_symmetry.space_group_name_H-M   'P 1'
#
loop_
_entity.id
_entity.type
_entity.pdbx_description
1 polymer ?
#
loop_
_entity_poly.entity_id
_entity_poly.type
_entity_poly.pdbx_seq_one_letter_code
_entity_poly.pdbx_strand_id
1 'polypeptide(L)'
;MTTKNETAKESQEDQQEFNFTPEQQAELDFWRVPEKLYKYYGTTWHGLTEQGLTVDNVKATRTVNITFTAKILGQTVDRMGYSWVEALESPDAQIEKWGVQKLGEGPAPKDMKDFITGSTLWAIKKKSALDALRVYPEGTKERRQQAALIQDYFGGPDPRNTKGVTISYDRWVPEGGAL
;
A
#
# COMPACT_ATOMS: atom_id res chain seq x y z
N MET A 1 46.71 -26.67 23.94
CA MET A 1 45.58 -25.98 24.59
C MET A 1 45.18 -24.84 23.68
N THR A 2 43.96 -24.93 23.16
CA THR A 2 43.42 -24.10 22.09
C THR A 2 42.48 -23.10 22.72
N THR A 3 42.61 -21.82 22.41
CA THR A 3 41.50 -20.88 22.56
C THR A 3 41.58 -19.88 21.41
N LYS A 4 40.71 -20.11 20.42
CA LYS A 4 40.48 -19.21 19.30
C LYS A 4 39.64 -18.05 19.82
N ASN A 5 40.09 -16.83 19.58
CA ASN A 5 39.28 -15.62 19.75
C ASN A 5 38.20 -15.61 18.66
N GLU A 6 37.00 -16.05 18.99
CA GLU A 6 35.77 -15.78 18.25
C GLU A 6 35.11 -14.52 18.83
N THR A 7 35.52 -13.34 18.39
CA THR A 7 34.70 -12.12 18.56
C THR A 7 35.14 -11.07 17.55
N ALA A 8 34.49 -11.09 16.38
CA ALA A 8 34.32 -9.94 15.46
C ALA A 8 33.76 -10.46 14.12
N LYS A 9 32.54 -11.02 14.16
CA LYS A 9 31.63 -10.95 13.00
C LYS A 9 30.57 -9.91 13.38
N GLU A 10 31.03 -8.68 13.52
CA GLU A 10 30.13 -7.53 13.52
C GLU A 10 29.79 -7.28 12.05
N SER A 11 28.51 -7.41 11.75
CA SER A 11 27.90 -7.46 10.44
C SER A 11 28.27 -6.23 9.62
N GLN A 12 29.07 -6.41 8.57
CA GLN A 12 29.16 -5.48 7.45
C GLN A 12 27.90 -5.63 6.57
N GLU A 13 26.73 -5.36 7.14
CA GLU A 13 25.49 -5.26 6.37
C GLU A 13 25.42 -3.83 5.79
N ASP A 14 25.73 -3.76 4.49
CA ASP A 14 25.18 -2.82 3.51
C ASP A 14 25.24 -1.32 3.85
N GLN A 15 26.44 -0.74 3.87
CA GLN A 15 26.60 0.67 3.50
C GLN A 15 26.43 0.81 1.99
N GLN A 16 25.18 0.80 1.53
CA GLN A 16 24.85 1.15 0.14
C GLN A 16 25.14 2.64 -0.06
N GLU A 17 26.21 2.97 -0.80
CA GLU A 17 26.50 4.36 -1.18
C GLU A 17 25.39 4.87 -2.12
N PHE A 18 24.53 5.75 -1.59
CA PHE A 18 23.54 6.45 -2.40
C PHE A 18 24.18 7.64 -3.10
N ASN A 19 24.37 7.54 -4.42
CA ASN A 19 24.89 8.63 -5.24
C ASN A 19 23.78 9.62 -5.62
N PHE A 20 23.42 10.51 -4.68
CA PHE A 20 22.49 11.61 -4.95
C PHE A 20 23.20 12.81 -5.56
N THR A 21 22.50 13.51 -6.45
CA THR A 21 22.92 14.86 -6.87
C THR A 21 22.86 15.84 -5.68
N PRO A 22 23.63 16.94 -5.69
CA PRO A 22 23.56 17.94 -4.61
C PRO A 22 22.15 18.48 -4.35
N GLU A 23 21.33 18.59 -5.40
CA GLU A 23 19.95 19.05 -5.34
C GLU A 23 19.05 18.03 -4.62
N GLN A 24 19.19 16.74 -4.94
CA GLN A 24 18.47 15.65 -4.25
C GLN A 24 18.90 15.54 -2.78
N GLN A 25 20.20 15.67 -2.50
CA GLN A 25 20.71 15.66 -1.12
C GLN A 25 20.13 16.83 -0.32
N ALA A 26 20.12 18.04 -0.89
CA ALA A 26 19.52 19.20 -0.23
C ALA A 26 18.01 19.02 0.03
N GLU A 27 17.29 18.32 -0.85
CA GLU A 27 15.88 17.99 -0.64
C GLU A 27 15.67 17.00 0.52
N LEU A 28 16.47 15.94 0.58
CA LEU A 28 16.46 14.95 1.66
C LEU A 28 16.78 15.61 3.02
N ASP A 29 17.79 16.49 3.05
CA ASP A 29 18.19 17.24 4.24
C ASP A 29 17.09 18.21 4.70
N PHE A 30 16.46 18.93 3.76
CA PHE A 30 15.37 19.86 4.05
C PHE A 30 14.18 19.17 4.72
N TRP A 31 13.80 17.99 4.23
CA TRP A 31 12.73 17.18 4.81
C TRP A 31 13.18 16.28 5.97
N ARG A 32 14.45 16.34 6.35
CA ARG A 32 15.06 15.58 7.46
C ARG A 32 14.84 14.07 7.31
N VAL A 33 14.99 13.57 6.09
CA VAL A 33 14.81 12.15 5.79
C VAL A 33 15.95 11.35 6.43
N PRO A 34 15.67 10.36 7.29
CA PRO A 34 16.71 9.47 7.82
C PRO A 34 17.39 8.68 6.70
N GLU A 35 18.71 8.51 6.79
CA GLU A 35 19.51 7.81 5.75
C GLU A 35 19.00 6.40 5.44
N LYS A 36 18.49 5.68 6.44
CA LYS A 36 17.87 4.35 6.25
C LYS A 36 16.71 4.34 5.25
N LEU A 37 16.10 5.50 4.98
CA LEU A 37 15.01 5.65 4.02
C LEU A 37 15.46 6.08 2.63
N TYR A 38 16.75 6.38 2.43
CA TYR A 38 17.28 6.82 1.13
C TYR A 38 17.05 5.78 0.03
N LYS A 39 17.08 4.49 0.37
CA LYS A 39 16.73 3.39 -0.55
C LYS A 39 15.32 3.50 -1.16
N TYR A 40 14.41 4.22 -0.53
CA TYR A 40 13.06 4.42 -1.04
C TYR A 40 12.91 5.69 -1.87
N TYR A 41 13.86 6.63 -1.83
CA TYR A 41 13.75 7.89 -2.56
C TYR A 41 13.71 7.64 -4.08
N GLY A 42 12.71 8.21 -4.76
CA GLY A 42 12.47 8.03 -6.19
C GLY A 42 11.88 6.67 -6.57
N THR A 43 11.72 5.73 -5.63
CA THR A 43 11.09 4.43 -5.93
C THR A 43 9.60 4.59 -6.17
N THR A 44 9.07 3.80 -7.10
CA THR A 44 7.64 3.77 -7.40
C THR A 44 7.02 2.49 -6.85
N TRP A 45 5.85 2.63 -6.23
CA TRP A 45 5.08 1.56 -5.61
C TRP A 45 3.63 1.66 -6.05
N HIS A 46 2.89 0.57 -5.94
CA HIS A 46 1.46 0.56 -6.27
C HIS A 46 0.62 -0.06 -5.17
N GLY A 47 -0.63 0.38 -5.03
CA GLY A 47 -1.57 -0.21 -4.10
C GLY A 47 -1.99 -1.63 -4.52
N LEU A 48 -2.02 -2.55 -3.57
CA LEU A 48 -2.50 -3.92 -3.76
C LEU A 48 -3.93 -4.12 -3.24
N THR A 49 -4.35 -3.24 -2.33
CA THR A 49 -5.60 -3.36 -1.60
C THR A 49 -6.57 -2.21 -1.90
N GLU A 50 -7.82 -2.42 -1.53
CA GLU A 50 -8.96 -1.55 -1.87
C GLU A 50 -9.16 -0.48 -0.80
N GLN A 51 -8.88 -0.86 0.45
CA GLN A 51 -8.80 0.06 1.59
C GLN A 51 -7.63 1.04 1.43
N GLY A 52 -6.61 0.66 0.66
CA GLY A 52 -5.41 1.44 0.36
C GLY A 52 -4.60 1.84 1.60
N LEU A 53 -3.62 2.71 1.36
CA LEU A 53 -2.83 3.41 2.38
C LEU A 53 -2.81 4.89 2.00
N THR A 54 -3.08 5.80 2.94
CA THR A 54 -3.00 7.23 2.64
C THR A 54 -1.55 7.70 2.73
N VAL A 55 -1.02 8.26 1.64
CA VAL A 55 0.36 8.76 1.50
C VAL A 55 0.28 10.17 0.90
N ASP A 56 0.70 11.20 1.64
CA ASP A 56 0.63 12.62 1.24
C ASP A 56 -0.73 13.02 0.61
N ASN A 57 -1.82 12.71 1.33
CA ASN A 57 -3.22 12.93 0.90
C ASN A 57 -3.68 12.11 -0.32
N VAL A 58 -2.84 11.25 -0.89
CA VAL A 58 -3.20 10.30 -1.94
C VAL A 58 -3.54 8.96 -1.30
N LYS A 59 -4.70 8.38 -1.65
CA LYS A 59 -5.06 7.04 -1.21
C LYS A 59 -4.51 6.01 -2.19
N ALA A 60 -3.51 5.24 -1.75
CA ALA A 60 -2.85 4.16 -2.48
C ALA A 60 -3.76 2.93 -2.65
N THR A 61 -4.82 3.04 -3.43
CA THR A 61 -5.66 1.88 -3.78
C THR A 61 -5.04 1.09 -4.93
N ARG A 62 -5.69 -0.01 -5.33
CA ARG A 62 -5.34 -0.74 -6.57
C ARG A 62 -5.15 0.24 -7.73
N THR A 63 -4.23 -0.12 -8.63
CA THR A 63 -3.82 0.64 -9.84
C THR A 63 -3.18 2.01 -9.61
N VAL A 64 -3.24 2.57 -8.39
CA VAL A 64 -2.61 3.85 -8.05
C VAL A 64 -1.13 3.65 -7.81
N ASN A 65 -0.30 4.38 -8.55
CA ASN A 65 1.13 4.46 -8.35
C ASN A 65 1.48 5.61 -7.39
N ILE A 66 2.51 5.39 -6.57
CA ILE A 66 3.09 6.36 -5.66
C ILE A 66 4.59 6.35 -5.89
N THR A 67 5.16 7.52 -6.13
CA THR A 67 6.60 7.71 -6.13
C THR A 67 7.01 8.38 -4.82
N PHE A 68 7.94 7.77 -4.09
CA PHE A 68 8.41 8.31 -2.82
C PHE A 68 9.35 9.50 -3.06
N THR A 69 8.89 10.69 -2.70
CA THR A 69 9.69 11.91 -2.69
C THR A 69 10.29 12.15 -1.30
N ALA A 70 11.28 13.06 -1.19
CA ALA A 70 11.85 13.42 0.10
C ALA A 70 10.77 13.96 1.06
N LYS A 71 9.82 14.74 0.54
CA LYS A 71 8.64 15.19 1.29
C LYS A 71 7.85 14.04 1.88
N ILE A 72 7.47 13.06 1.05
CA ILE A 72 6.67 11.92 1.53
C ILE A 72 7.45 11.19 2.62
N LEU A 73 8.72 10.84 2.34
CA LEU A 73 9.56 10.12 3.29
C LEU A 73 9.71 10.88 4.62
N GLY A 74 10.02 12.17 4.58
CA GLY A 74 10.16 13.00 5.78
C GLY A 74 8.87 13.11 6.60
N GLN A 75 7.72 13.18 5.94
CA GLN A 75 6.41 13.23 6.61
C GLN A 75 6.00 11.90 7.25
N THR A 76 6.60 10.77 6.84
CA THR A 76 6.30 9.45 7.41
C THR A 76 6.99 9.20 8.74
N VAL A 77 8.00 10.00 9.09
CA VAL A 77 8.84 9.82 10.26
C VAL A 77 8.15 10.43 11.48
N ASP A 78 7.98 9.63 12.52
CA ASP A 78 7.42 10.09 13.78
C ASP A 78 8.47 10.81 14.66
N ARG A 79 8.03 11.30 15.83
CA ARG A 79 8.92 12.01 16.78
C ARG A 79 10.05 11.15 17.34
N MET A 80 9.93 9.83 17.25
CA MET A 80 10.90 8.85 17.73
C MET A 80 11.85 8.39 16.61
N GLY A 81 11.67 8.88 15.38
CA GLY A 81 12.48 8.51 14.23
C GLY A 81 12.04 7.22 13.52
N TYR A 82 10.86 6.69 13.86
CA TYR A 82 10.27 5.54 13.17
C TYR A 82 9.45 6.00 11.99
N SER A 83 9.60 5.31 10.86
CA SER A 83 8.75 5.48 9.69
C SER A 83 7.94 4.21 9.43
N TRP A 84 6.69 4.38 9.02
CA TRP A 84 5.91 3.24 8.53
C TRP A 84 6.49 2.66 7.23
N VAL A 85 7.28 3.42 6.48
CA VAL A 85 7.93 3.00 5.21
C VAL A 85 8.92 1.87 5.46
N GLU A 86 9.43 1.73 6.68
CA GLU A 86 10.26 0.59 7.09
C GLU A 86 9.52 -0.75 6.94
N ALA A 87 8.18 -0.75 7.00
CA ALA A 87 7.40 -1.95 6.74
C ALA A 87 7.41 -2.39 5.27
N LEU A 88 7.94 -1.58 4.35
CA LEU A 88 8.06 -1.92 2.93
C LEU A 88 9.26 -2.81 2.62
N GLU A 89 10.15 -3.06 3.59
CA GLU A 89 11.33 -3.91 3.41
C GLU A 89 10.98 -5.32 2.94
N SER A 90 9.82 -5.83 3.33
CA SER A 90 9.32 -7.12 2.86
C SER A 90 7.79 -7.18 2.87
N PRO A 91 7.19 -8.10 2.09
CA PRO A 91 5.76 -8.40 2.21
C PRO A 91 5.36 -8.81 3.64
N ASP A 92 6.23 -9.54 4.34
CA ASP A 92 5.98 -10.02 5.69
C ASP A 92 5.93 -8.88 6.72
N ALA A 93 6.80 -7.87 6.59
CA ALA A 93 6.76 -6.69 7.46
C ALA A 93 5.48 -5.87 7.26
N GLN A 94 4.95 -5.80 6.04
CA GLN A 94 3.63 -5.20 5.79
C GLN A 94 2.50 -6.01 6.43
N ILE A 95 2.58 -7.34 6.38
CA ILE A 95 1.58 -8.23 7.00
C ILE A 95 1.64 -8.11 8.53
N GLU A 96 2.83 -8.05 9.13
CA GLU A 96 2.98 -7.86 10.58
C GLU A 96 2.36 -6.52 11.02
N LYS A 97 2.61 -5.44 10.27
CA LYS A 97 2.12 -4.10 10.62
C LYS A 97 0.63 -3.89 10.35
N TRP A 98 0.12 -4.41 9.23
CA TRP A 98 -1.23 -4.09 8.74
C TRP A 98 -2.15 -5.29 8.59
N GLY A 99 -1.68 -6.50 8.89
CA GLY A 99 -2.40 -7.76 8.66
C GLY A 99 -2.49 -8.19 7.19
N VAL A 100 -1.97 -7.38 6.27
CA VAL A 100 -2.01 -7.61 4.81
C VAL A 100 -0.94 -6.78 4.12
N GLN A 101 -0.41 -7.28 3.00
CA GLN A 101 0.44 -6.48 2.11
C GLN A 101 -0.38 -5.37 1.44
N LYS A 102 -0.04 -4.11 1.69
CA LYS A 102 -0.75 -2.93 1.19
C LYS A 102 -0.17 -2.41 -0.13
N LEU A 103 1.15 -2.46 -0.28
CA LEU A 103 1.90 -1.93 -1.42
C LEU A 103 2.78 -3.00 -2.06
N GLY A 104 2.84 -2.97 -3.39
CA GLY A 104 3.80 -3.73 -4.20
C GLY A 104 4.84 -2.79 -4.78
N GLU A 105 6.08 -3.25 -4.90
CA GLU A 105 7.15 -2.49 -5.54
C GLU A 105 6.90 -2.39 -7.06
N GLY A 106 7.30 -1.27 -7.65
CA GLY A 106 7.14 -0.97 -9.06
C GLY A 106 5.78 -0.38 -9.42
N PRO A 107 5.58 -0.03 -10.70
CA PRO A 107 4.31 0.46 -11.20
C PRO A 107 3.25 -0.66 -11.17
N ALA A 108 1.99 -0.27 -11.04
CA ALA A 108 0.86 -1.17 -11.14
C ALA A 108 0.91 -1.96 -12.46
N PRO A 109 0.76 -3.29 -12.42
CA PRO A 109 0.66 -4.11 -13.63
C PRO A 109 -0.48 -3.63 -14.55
N LYS A 110 -0.27 -3.68 -15.87
CA LYS A 110 -1.26 -3.20 -16.86
C LYS A 110 -2.60 -3.95 -16.79
N ASP A 111 -2.59 -5.18 -16.31
CA ASP A 111 -3.75 -6.04 -16.13
C ASP A 111 -4.38 -5.94 -14.73
N MET A 112 -3.79 -5.14 -13.83
CA MET A 112 -4.35 -4.88 -12.52
C MET A 112 -5.67 -4.15 -12.68
N LYS A 113 -6.75 -4.80 -12.26
CA LYS A 113 -8.08 -4.20 -12.24
C LYS A 113 -8.33 -3.53 -10.90
N ASP A 114 -8.94 -2.35 -10.98
CA ASP A 114 -9.54 -1.71 -9.82
C ASP A 114 -10.66 -2.56 -9.25
N PHE A 115 -10.82 -2.43 -7.94
CA PHE A 115 -11.93 -3.02 -7.25
C PHE A 115 -13.10 -2.04 -7.20
N ILE A 116 -13.87 -2.04 -8.27
CA ILE A 116 -15.03 -1.17 -8.40
C ILE A 116 -16.25 -1.88 -7.79
N THR A 117 -17.00 -1.20 -6.92
CA THR A 117 -18.26 -1.70 -6.37
C THR A 117 -19.20 -2.15 -7.49
N GLY A 118 -19.70 -3.39 -7.39
CA GLY A 118 -20.58 -3.98 -8.41
C GLY A 118 -19.88 -4.57 -9.64
N SER A 119 -18.55 -4.49 -9.73
CA SER A 119 -17.78 -5.21 -10.76
C SER A 119 -17.82 -6.74 -10.55
N THR A 120 -17.43 -7.50 -11.58
CA THR A 120 -17.30 -8.96 -11.48
C THR A 120 -16.31 -9.38 -10.39
N LEU A 121 -15.18 -8.67 -10.26
CA LEU A 121 -14.18 -8.95 -9.21
C LEU A 121 -14.75 -8.69 -7.81
N TRP A 122 -15.54 -7.62 -7.66
CA TRP A 122 -16.29 -7.33 -6.43
C TRP A 122 -17.28 -8.43 -6.09
N ALA A 123 -18.06 -8.89 -7.07
CA ALA A 123 -19.06 -9.94 -6.85
C ALA A 123 -18.40 -11.27 -6.45
N ILE A 124 -17.28 -11.63 -7.10
CA ILE A 124 -16.49 -12.82 -6.79
C ILE A 124 -15.94 -12.75 -5.36
N LYS A 125 -15.30 -11.63 -4.98
CA LYS A 125 -14.75 -11.47 -3.62
C LYS A 125 -15.84 -11.45 -2.55
N LYS A 126 -16.94 -10.73 -2.78
CA LYS A 126 -18.07 -10.70 -1.85
C LYS A 126 -18.64 -12.10 -1.64
N LYS A 127 -18.81 -12.87 -2.72
CA LYS A 127 -19.27 -14.26 -2.64
C LYS A 127 -18.29 -15.12 -1.85
N SER A 128 -16.99 -15.04 -2.13
CA SER A 128 -15.96 -15.78 -1.39
C SER A 128 -15.96 -15.44 0.10
N ALA A 129 -16.12 -14.17 0.47
CA ALA A 129 -16.23 -13.75 1.87
C ALA A 129 -17.51 -14.29 2.54
N LEU A 130 -18.65 -14.26 1.84
CA LEU A 130 -19.89 -14.87 2.32
C LEU A 130 -19.79 -16.40 2.44
N ASP A 131 -19.07 -17.06 1.54
CA ASP A 131 -18.83 -18.50 1.62
C ASP A 131 -17.91 -18.85 2.80
N ALA A 132 -16.95 -17.99 3.16
CA ALA A 132 -16.13 -18.16 4.36
C ALA A 132 -16.95 -18.07 5.67
N LEU A 133 -18.09 -17.34 5.67
CA LEU A 133 -19.00 -17.33 6.83
C LEU A 133 -19.57 -18.72 7.17
N ARG A 134 -19.58 -19.65 6.22
CA ARG A 134 -20.12 -21.01 6.43
C ARG A 134 -19.31 -21.82 7.43
N VAL A 135 -18.07 -21.42 7.72
CA VAL A 135 -17.24 -22.03 8.78
C VAL A 135 -17.84 -21.76 10.17
N TYR A 136 -18.58 -20.67 10.33
CA TYR A 136 -19.25 -20.33 11.59
C TYR A 136 -20.66 -20.95 11.63
N PRO A 137 -21.07 -21.57 12.76
CA PRO A 137 -22.42 -22.10 12.90
C PRO A 137 -23.50 -21.01 12.80
N GLU A 138 -24.67 -21.38 12.28
CA GLU A 138 -25.80 -20.46 12.15
C GLU A 138 -26.30 -19.96 13.53
N GLY A 139 -26.72 -18.70 13.59
CA GLY A 139 -27.24 -18.08 14.81
C GLY A 139 -26.19 -17.63 15.84
N THR A 140 -24.92 -18.00 15.66
CA THR A 140 -23.83 -17.62 16.58
C THR A 140 -23.58 -16.10 16.59
N LYS A 141 -23.03 -15.59 17.69
CA LYS A 141 -22.65 -14.18 17.80
C LYS A 141 -21.47 -13.87 16.87
N GLU A 142 -20.56 -14.82 16.76
CA GLU A 142 -19.35 -14.77 15.94
C GLU A 142 -19.71 -14.67 14.46
N ARG A 143 -20.65 -15.49 13.96
CA ARG A 143 -21.13 -15.38 12.57
C ARG A 143 -21.78 -14.02 12.30
N ARG A 144 -22.56 -13.48 13.25
CA ARG A 144 -23.18 -12.15 13.11
C ARG A 144 -22.14 -11.02 13.07
N GLN A 145 -21.10 -11.11 13.89
CA GLN A 145 -19.98 -10.16 13.87
C GLN A 145 -19.21 -10.22 12.54
N GLN A 146 -18.89 -11.41 12.05
CA GLN A 146 -18.21 -11.57 10.77
C GLN A 146 -19.08 -11.12 9.59
N ALA A 147 -20.38 -11.39 9.63
CA ALA A 147 -21.32 -10.91 8.62
C ALA A 147 -21.39 -9.37 8.61
N ALA A 148 -21.36 -8.72 9.78
CA ALA A 148 -21.31 -7.27 9.88
C ALA A 148 -20.03 -6.68 9.28
N LEU A 149 -18.87 -7.31 9.50
CA LEU A 149 -17.60 -6.88 8.90
C LEU A 149 -17.60 -7.03 7.37
N ILE A 150 -18.17 -8.11 6.84
CA ILE A 150 -18.34 -8.30 5.39
C ILE A 150 -19.31 -7.26 4.83
N GLN A 151 -20.39 -6.97 5.54
CA GLN A 151 -21.35 -5.95 5.12
C GLN A 151 -20.77 -4.54 5.21
N ASP A 152 -19.89 -4.25 6.16
CA ASP A 152 -19.17 -2.98 6.23
C ASP A 152 -18.15 -2.84 5.07
N TYR A 153 -17.36 -3.89 4.84
CA TYR A 153 -16.34 -3.92 3.78
C TYR A 153 -16.94 -3.86 2.37
N PHE A 154 -18.02 -4.60 2.12
CA PHE A 154 -18.65 -4.68 0.78
C PHE A 154 -19.92 -3.83 0.64
N GLY A 155 -20.51 -3.28 1.71
CA GLY A 155 -21.83 -2.64 1.68
C GLY A 155 -21.84 -1.11 1.62
N GLY A 156 -20.69 -0.45 1.45
CA GLY A 156 -20.61 0.99 1.20
C GLY A 156 -21.43 1.43 -0.04
N PRO A 157 -21.87 2.69 -0.09
CA PRO A 157 -23.00 3.14 -0.91
C PRO A 157 -22.83 2.74 -2.38
N ASP A 158 -23.91 2.20 -2.95
CA ASP A 158 -24.06 2.02 -4.39
C ASP A 158 -23.69 3.35 -5.09
N PRO A 159 -22.72 3.39 -6.01
CA PRO A 159 -22.38 4.60 -6.75
C PRO A 159 -23.57 5.16 -7.56
N ARG A 160 -24.65 4.39 -7.75
CA ARG A 160 -25.91 4.88 -8.34
C ARG A 160 -26.82 5.62 -7.35
N ASN A 161 -26.50 5.60 -6.06
CA ASN A 161 -27.30 6.20 -4.99
C ASN A 161 -26.57 7.32 -4.21
N THR A 162 -25.45 7.82 -4.74
CA THR A 162 -24.90 9.13 -4.32
C THR A 162 -25.66 10.24 -5.05
N LYS A 163 -26.77 10.69 -4.45
CA LYS A 163 -27.31 12.02 -4.76
C LYS A 163 -26.21 13.05 -4.45
N GLY A 164 -25.62 13.65 -5.48
CA GLY A 164 -24.85 14.89 -5.37
C GLY A 164 -23.33 14.79 -5.54
N VAL A 165 -22.74 13.64 -5.86
CA VAL A 165 -21.31 13.58 -6.23
C VAL A 165 -21.18 13.33 -7.72
N THR A 166 -20.98 14.40 -8.48
CA THR A 166 -20.53 14.32 -9.87
C THR A 166 -19.09 13.81 -9.85
N ILE A 167 -18.90 12.51 -10.04
CA ILE A 167 -17.59 11.97 -10.44
C ILE A 167 -17.50 12.23 -11.94
N SER A 168 -16.75 13.26 -12.32
CA SER A 168 -16.35 13.48 -13.71
C SER A 168 -15.40 12.35 -14.11
N TYR A 169 -15.94 11.35 -14.79
CA TYR A 169 -15.12 10.47 -15.61
C TYR A 169 -14.66 11.31 -16.80
N ASP A 170 -13.47 11.90 -16.69
CA ASP A 170 -12.82 12.40 -17.88
C ASP A 170 -12.67 11.23 -18.85
N ARG A 171 -13.40 11.42 -19.94
CA ARG A 171 -13.70 10.47 -21.00
C ARG A 171 -12.36 10.13 -21.66
N TRP A 172 -11.86 8.92 -21.47
CA TRP A 172 -10.88 8.38 -22.41
C TRP A 172 -11.62 8.14 -23.74
N VAL A 173 -11.49 9.12 -24.63
CA VAL A 173 -11.82 8.99 -26.04
C VAL A 173 -10.60 8.34 -26.69
N PRO A 174 -10.71 7.16 -27.33
CA PRO A 174 -9.68 6.73 -28.26
C PRO A 174 -9.71 7.69 -29.46
N GLU A 175 -8.74 8.59 -29.53
CA GLU A 175 -8.36 9.22 -30.80
C GLU A 175 -7.85 8.11 -31.73
N GLY A 176 -8.52 7.92 -32.87
CA GLY A 176 -8.07 6.94 -33.87
C GLY A 176 -9.12 6.39 -34.83
N GLY A 177 -10.39 6.79 -34.74
CA GLY A 177 -11.40 6.49 -35.77
C GLY A 177 -11.59 7.68 -36.71
N ALA A 178 -10.83 7.73 -37.80
CA ALA A 178 -11.09 8.64 -38.92
C ALA A 178 -11.20 7.86 -40.23
N LEU A 179 -12.39 8.01 -40.85
CA LEU A 179 -12.86 7.64 -42.19
C LEU A 179 -13.02 6.16 -42.53
#